data_AF-A0A1I6DR53-F1
#
_entry.id   AF-A0A1I6DR53-F1
#
_cell.length_a   1.000
_cell.length_b   1.000
_cell.length_c   1.000
_cell.angle_alpha   90.00
_cell.angle_beta   90.00
_cell.angle_gamma   90.00
#
_symmetry.space_group_name_H-M   'P 1'
#
loop_
_entity.id
_entity.type
_entity.pdbx_description
1 polymer ?
#
loop_
_entity_poly.entity_id
_entity_poly.type
_entity_poly.pdbx_seq_one_letter_code
_entity_poly.pdbx_strand_id
1 'polypeptide(L)'
;MQNKRAADIMVPIKSYVTIGEEATLYEAIKVLQGAMHSEGGAWHGHRSVLVLGKDEQLVGILTMRGLLRAAGFKSLDDDPEIKAESWGWYYVNQLREGARVRVRDVMRPLELYTVDAGAPVWEVALALLRHRVNSLPVMQSGKPAGIVRVIDIFTIMDEYFF
;
A
#
# COMPACT_ATOMS: atom_id res chain seq x y z
N MET A 1 27.25 1.58 -12.31
CA MET A 1 26.00 2.15 -11.74
C MET A 1 24.75 1.39 -12.21
N GLN A 2 24.88 0.30 -12.97
CA GLN A 2 23.82 -0.66 -13.35
C GLN A 2 23.30 -1.57 -12.21
N ASN A 3 23.43 -1.16 -10.93
CA ASN A 3 23.46 -2.11 -9.80
C ASN A 3 22.66 -1.70 -8.56
N LYS A 4 21.74 -0.72 -8.66
CA LYS A 4 20.82 -0.43 -7.55
C LYS A 4 19.91 -1.62 -7.29
N ARG A 5 19.69 -1.88 -6.01
CA ARG A 5 18.89 -2.99 -5.49
C ARG A 5 17.66 -2.46 -4.77
N ALA A 6 16.70 -3.33 -4.49
CA ALA A 6 15.50 -2.99 -3.74
C ALA A 6 15.83 -2.32 -2.40
N ALA A 7 16.87 -2.79 -1.70
CA ALA A 7 17.33 -2.21 -0.45
C ALA A 7 17.78 -0.75 -0.55
N ASP A 8 18.28 -0.32 -1.73
CA ASP A 8 18.81 1.04 -1.92
C ASP A 8 17.71 2.08 -2.12
N ILE A 9 16.50 1.65 -2.48
CA ILE A 9 15.37 2.54 -2.81
C ILE A 9 14.13 2.33 -1.94
N MET A 10 14.14 1.30 -1.09
CA MET A 10 12.99 1.03 -0.22
C MET A 10 12.86 2.08 0.88
N VAL A 11 11.63 2.30 1.32
CA VAL A 11 11.34 2.98 2.57
C VAL A 11 11.48 1.95 3.70
N PRO A 12 12.29 2.21 4.75
CA PRO A 12 12.48 1.28 5.86
C PRO A 12 11.17 0.90 6.54
N ILE A 13 11.03 -0.36 6.95
CA ILE A 13 9.79 -0.87 7.57
C ILE A 13 9.41 -0.08 8.82
N LYS A 14 10.41 0.34 9.61
CA LYS A 14 10.26 1.14 10.83
C LYS A 14 9.66 2.53 10.62
N SER A 15 9.66 3.03 9.39
CA SER A 15 9.06 4.32 9.05
C SER A 15 7.55 4.24 8.88
N TYR A 16 6.99 3.03 8.77
CA TYR A 16 5.55 2.86 8.54
C TYR A 16 4.77 2.80 9.85
N VAL A 17 3.63 3.49 9.85
CA VAL A 17 2.61 3.37 10.90
C VAL A 17 1.94 1.99 10.79
N THR A 18 1.59 1.43 11.95
CA THR A 18 0.93 0.13 12.09
C THR A 18 -0.55 0.28 12.50
N ILE A 19 -1.35 -0.73 12.19
CA ILE A 19 -2.75 -0.86 12.63
C ILE A 19 -3.08 -2.33 12.88
N GLY A 20 -3.95 -2.63 13.86
CA GLY A 20 -4.38 -4.00 14.14
C GLY A 20 -5.34 -4.56 13.09
N GLU A 21 -5.29 -5.86 12.84
CA GLU A 21 -6.12 -6.54 11.84
C GLU A 21 -7.64 -6.51 12.13
N GLU A 22 -8.00 -6.34 13.40
CA GLU A 22 -9.39 -6.18 13.88
C GLU A 22 -9.86 -4.72 13.87
N ALA A 23 -9.03 -3.75 13.47
CA ALA A 23 -9.47 -2.39 13.33
C ALA A 23 -10.54 -2.28 12.23
N THR A 24 -11.42 -1.30 12.35
CA THR A 24 -12.45 -1.01 11.36
C THR A 24 -11.86 -0.33 10.13
N LEU A 25 -12.58 -0.39 9.02
CA LEU A 25 -12.22 0.33 7.80
C LEU A 25 -12.11 1.85 8.05
N TYR A 26 -12.98 2.41 8.90
CA TYR A 26 -12.96 3.83 9.24
C TYR A 26 -11.67 4.25 9.98
N GLU A 27 -11.28 3.49 11.01
CA GLU A 27 -10.04 3.72 11.74
C GLU A 27 -8.84 3.63 10.80
N ALA A 28 -8.85 2.65 9.88
CA ALA A 28 -7.81 2.49 8.89
C ALA A 28 -7.68 3.69 7.94
N ILE A 29 -8.80 4.27 7.48
CA ILE A 29 -8.81 5.50 6.68
C ILE A 29 -8.19 6.66 7.47
N LYS A 30 -8.53 6.81 8.75
CA LYS A 30 -7.98 7.87 9.61
C LYS A 30 -6.48 7.73 9.82
N VAL A 31 -6.01 6.53 10.14
CA VAL A 31 -4.58 6.25 10.32
C VAL A 31 -3.82 6.52 9.03
N LEU A 32 -4.34 6.08 7.88
CA LEU A 32 -3.68 6.32 6.59
C LEU A 32 -3.66 7.81 6.21
N GLN A 33 -4.76 8.54 6.44
CA GLN A 33 -4.81 10.00 6.24
C GLN A 33 -3.75 10.72 7.09
N GLY A 34 -3.53 10.29 8.34
CA GLY A 34 -2.46 10.81 9.19
C GLY A 34 -1.07 10.49 8.63
N ALA A 35 -0.85 9.24 8.19
CA ALA A 35 0.42 8.79 7.64
C ALA A 35 0.80 9.46 6.31
N MET A 36 -0.18 10.02 5.58
CA MET A 36 0.06 10.80 4.36
C MET A 36 0.67 12.18 4.62
N HIS A 37 0.53 12.73 5.83
CA HIS A 37 1.04 14.06 6.20
C HIS A 37 2.44 14.02 6.83
N SER A 38 3.17 12.91 6.70
CA SER A 38 4.51 12.76 7.29
C SER A 38 5.55 13.70 6.65
N GLU A 39 6.52 14.14 7.46
CA GLU A 39 7.54 15.12 7.09
C GLU A 39 8.35 14.70 5.84
N GLY A 40 8.56 15.63 4.92
CA GLY A 40 9.35 15.41 3.68
C GLY A 40 8.78 16.07 2.42
N GLY A 41 7.58 16.64 2.44
CA GLY A 41 6.95 17.30 1.28
C GLY A 41 5.97 16.38 0.52
N ALA A 42 5.37 16.89 -0.56
CA ALA A 42 4.18 16.33 -1.22
C ALA A 42 4.27 14.84 -1.66
N TRP A 43 5.47 14.29 -1.75
CA TRP A 43 5.75 12.95 -2.28
C TRP A 43 6.17 11.93 -1.20
N HIS A 44 6.34 12.35 0.06
CA HIS A 44 6.93 11.52 1.12
C HIS A 44 5.92 10.88 2.06
N GLY A 45 4.65 11.27 1.99
CA GLY A 45 3.56 10.62 2.73
C GLY A 45 3.45 9.13 2.47
N HIS A 46 3.20 8.34 3.51
CA HIS A 46 2.95 6.91 3.37
C HIS A 46 1.58 6.68 2.73
N ARG A 47 1.53 5.90 1.64
CA ARG A 47 0.29 5.51 0.93
C ARG A 47 -0.21 4.12 1.34
N SER A 48 0.38 3.58 2.39
CA SER A 48 0.04 2.31 3.01
C SER A 48 0.39 2.33 4.49
N VAL A 49 -0.28 1.47 5.25
CA VAL A 49 0.03 1.16 6.65
C VAL A 49 0.29 -0.33 6.78
N LEU A 50 1.10 -0.70 7.77
CA LEU A 50 1.38 -2.09 8.10
C LEU A 50 0.29 -2.66 9.00
N VAL A 51 -0.05 -3.92 8.82
CA VAL A 51 -1.10 -4.58 9.61
C VAL A 51 -0.47 -5.57 10.58
N LEU A 52 -0.83 -5.44 11.85
CA LEU A 52 -0.44 -6.33 12.94
C LEU A 52 -1.54 -7.34 13.25
N GLY A 53 -1.16 -8.60 13.42
CA GLY A 53 -2.02 -9.67 13.92
C GLY A 53 -2.14 -9.65 15.44
N LYS A 54 -2.80 -10.68 15.99
CA LYS A 54 -3.03 -10.84 17.44
C LYS A 54 -1.77 -10.90 18.30
N ASP A 55 -0.64 -11.37 17.76
CA ASP A 55 0.63 -11.56 18.48
C ASP A 55 1.66 -10.48 18.09
N GLU A 56 1.20 -9.30 17.64
CA GLU A 56 2.03 -8.20 17.15
C GLU A 56 2.93 -8.55 15.94
N GLN A 57 2.65 -9.67 15.27
CA GLN A 57 3.33 -10.06 14.05
C GLN A 57 2.79 -9.26 12.86
N LEU A 58 3.67 -8.89 11.92
CA LEU A 58 3.27 -8.25 10.66
C LEU A 58 2.58 -9.27 9.75
N VAL A 59 1.26 -9.14 9.59
CA VAL A 59 0.44 -10.07 8.79
C VAL A 59 0.08 -9.52 7.42
N GLY A 60 0.12 -8.20 7.25
CA GLY A 60 -0.39 -7.58 6.03
C GLY A 60 0.07 -6.16 5.80
N ILE A 61 -0.34 -5.66 4.64
CA ILE A 61 -0.20 -4.27 4.25
C ILE A 61 -1.54 -3.77 3.72
N LEU A 62 -1.99 -2.65 4.26
CA LEU A 62 -3.19 -1.98 3.81
C LEU A 62 -2.81 -0.74 3.02
N THR A 63 -3.27 -0.64 1.78
CA THR A 63 -2.91 0.46 0.88
C THR A 63 -4.11 1.35 0.62
N MET A 64 -3.86 2.61 0.24
CA MET A 64 -4.90 3.52 -0.24
C MET A 64 -5.74 2.88 -1.34
N ARG A 65 -5.11 2.18 -2.30
CA ARG A 65 -5.81 1.45 -3.36
C ARG A 65 -6.70 0.33 -2.82
N GLY A 66 -6.27 -0.38 -1.79
CA GLY A 66 -7.07 -1.41 -1.10
C GLY A 66 -8.31 -0.81 -0.43
N LEU A 67 -8.13 0.31 0.28
CA LEU A 67 -9.24 1.05 0.89
C LEU A 67 -10.24 1.57 -0.14
N LEU A 68 -9.77 2.14 -1.26
CA LEU A 68 -10.63 2.57 -2.37
C LEU A 68 -11.47 1.41 -2.92
N ARG A 69 -10.86 0.24 -3.10
CA ARG A 69 -11.60 -0.96 -3.53
C ARG A 69 -12.64 -1.41 -2.51
N ALA A 70 -12.31 -1.38 -1.22
CA ALA A 70 -13.23 -1.77 -0.14
C ALA A 70 -14.38 -0.77 0.07
N ALA A 71 -14.15 0.52 -0.20
CA ALA A 71 -15.21 1.53 -0.26
C ALA A 71 -16.18 1.33 -1.44
N GLY A 72 -16.01 0.25 -2.21
CA GLY A 72 -16.84 -0.11 -3.35
C GLY A 72 -16.61 0.76 -4.57
N PHE A 73 -15.42 1.36 -4.73
CA PHE A 73 -15.06 2.02 -5.98
C PHE A 73 -14.74 1.04 -7.10
N LYS A 74 -14.58 -0.25 -6.78
CA LYS A 74 -14.41 -1.29 -7.79
C LYS A 74 -15.67 -1.47 -8.66
N SER A 75 -16.87 -1.35 -8.11
CA SER A 75 -18.11 -1.49 -8.87
C SER A 75 -18.37 -0.33 -9.85
N LEU A 76 -17.65 0.79 -9.74
CA LEU A 76 -17.73 1.92 -10.67
C LEU A 76 -16.74 1.80 -11.82
N ASP A 77 -15.61 1.15 -11.57
CA ASP A 77 -14.61 0.81 -12.60
C ASP A 77 -15.19 -0.24 -13.57
N ASP A 78 -16.13 -1.07 -13.08
CA ASP A 78 -16.76 -2.17 -13.82
C ASP A 78 -18.12 -1.77 -14.46
N ASP A 79 -18.75 -0.64 -14.09
CA ASP A 79 -20.05 -0.19 -14.64
C ASP A 79 -20.05 1.33 -14.99
N PRO A 80 -19.97 1.70 -16.28
CA PRO A 80 -19.91 3.08 -16.74
C PRO A 80 -21.21 3.88 -16.56
N GLU A 81 -22.34 3.25 -16.21
CA GLU A 81 -23.62 3.95 -16.05
C GLU A 81 -23.82 4.57 -14.66
N ILE A 82 -22.95 4.26 -13.69
CA ILE A 82 -23.06 4.82 -12.34
C ILE A 82 -22.61 6.29 -12.35
N LYS A 83 -23.58 7.19 -12.27
CA LYS A 83 -23.36 8.65 -12.22
C LYS A 83 -22.62 9.05 -10.94
N ALA A 84 -21.70 10.01 -11.05
CA ALA A 84 -20.93 10.57 -9.93
C ALA A 84 -21.79 11.08 -8.75
N GLU A 85 -23.05 11.44 -9.00
CA GLU A 85 -24.03 11.88 -8.00
C GLU A 85 -24.54 10.72 -7.11
N SER A 86 -24.61 9.50 -7.65
CA SER A 86 -24.94 8.28 -6.90
C SER A 86 -23.80 7.81 -5.99
N TRP A 87 -22.59 8.31 -6.25
CA TRP A 87 -21.36 7.92 -5.57
C TRP A 87 -21.31 8.40 -4.12
N GLY A 88 -21.70 9.66 -3.89
CA GLY A 88 -21.73 10.25 -2.55
C GLY A 88 -22.70 9.53 -1.61
N TRP A 89 -23.87 9.11 -2.14
CA TRP A 89 -24.85 8.34 -1.36
C TRP A 89 -24.32 6.94 -1.07
N TYR A 90 -23.87 6.19 -2.09
CA TYR A 90 -23.30 4.85 -1.90
C TYR A 90 -22.15 4.83 -0.88
N TYR A 91 -21.25 5.82 -0.96
CA TYR A 91 -20.16 6.01 -0.01
C TYR A 91 -20.66 6.26 1.43
N VAL A 92 -21.70 7.09 1.62
CA VAL A 92 -22.29 7.35 2.94
C VAL A 92 -23.00 6.11 3.51
N ASN A 93 -23.66 5.29 2.68
CA ASN A 93 -24.28 4.05 3.12
C ASN A 93 -23.24 2.99 3.51
N GLN A 94 -22.20 2.82 2.67
CA GLN A 94 -21.09 1.92 2.93
C GLN A 94 -20.26 2.35 4.14
N LEU A 95 -20.12 3.64 4.45
CA LEU A 95 -19.45 4.08 5.69
C LEU A 95 -20.21 3.67 6.96
N ARG A 96 -21.54 3.56 6.90
CA ARG A 96 -22.35 3.02 8.02
C ARG A 96 -22.16 1.51 8.17
N GLU A 97 -21.92 0.78 7.09
CA GLU A 97 -21.57 -0.64 7.10
C GLU A 97 -20.07 -0.91 7.32
N GLY A 98 -19.20 0.06 7.04
CA GLY A 98 -17.75 -0.01 7.16
C GLY A 98 -17.25 -0.14 8.61
N ALA A 99 -18.13 0.08 9.59
CA ALA A 99 -17.92 -0.31 10.98
C ALA A 99 -17.88 -1.84 11.18
N ARG A 100 -18.44 -2.62 10.24
CA ARG A 100 -18.40 -4.10 10.24
C ARG A 100 -17.20 -4.66 9.48
N VAL A 101 -16.74 -3.96 8.45
CA VAL A 101 -15.56 -4.36 7.65
C VAL A 101 -14.30 -4.15 8.47
N ARG A 102 -13.51 -5.21 8.62
CA ARG A 102 -12.26 -5.19 9.36
C ARG A 102 -11.08 -5.05 8.42
N VAL A 103 -9.96 -4.56 8.93
CA VAL A 103 -8.71 -4.43 8.18
C VAL A 103 -8.30 -5.77 7.57
N ARG A 104 -8.44 -6.88 8.30
CA ARG A 104 -8.15 -8.23 7.80
C ARG A 104 -8.92 -8.61 6.53
N ASP A 105 -10.11 -8.04 6.32
CA ASP A 105 -10.97 -8.35 5.16
C ASP A 105 -10.51 -7.61 3.89
N VAL A 106 -9.66 -6.58 4.05
CA VAL A 106 -9.26 -5.65 2.97
C VAL A 106 -7.75 -5.67 2.71
N MET A 107 -6.96 -5.96 3.74
CA MET A 107 -5.50 -5.96 3.63
C MET A 107 -5.01 -6.96 2.60
N ARG A 108 -3.85 -6.66 2.01
CA ARG A 108 -3.09 -7.66 1.27
C ARG A 108 -2.19 -8.41 2.26
N PRO A 109 -2.17 -9.75 2.26
CA PRO A 109 -1.18 -10.51 3.02
C PRO A 109 0.24 -10.03 2.67
N LEU A 110 1.10 -9.89 3.68
CA LEU A 110 2.41 -9.26 3.50
C LEU A 110 3.28 -10.04 2.51
N GLU A 111 3.23 -11.36 2.60
CA GLU A 111 4.05 -12.29 1.82
C GLU A 111 3.50 -12.56 0.41
N LEU A 112 2.32 -12.03 0.05
CA LEU A 112 1.65 -12.38 -1.20
C LEU A 112 2.50 -12.02 -2.43
N TYR A 113 3.06 -10.81 -2.44
CA TYR A 113 3.95 -10.33 -3.50
C TYR A 113 5.09 -9.57 -2.85
N THR A 114 6.28 -10.14 -2.88
CA THR A 114 7.49 -9.59 -2.26
C THR A 114 8.67 -9.61 -3.22
N VAL A 115 9.70 -8.85 -2.90
CA VAL A 115 11.02 -8.92 -3.56
C VAL A 115 12.12 -9.08 -2.53
N ASP A 116 13.24 -9.69 -2.92
CA ASP A 116 14.42 -9.77 -2.06
C ASP A 116 15.11 -8.40 -1.99
N ALA A 117 15.71 -8.08 -0.85
CA ALA A 117 16.49 -6.85 -0.63
C ALA A 117 17.62 -6.69 -1.64
N GLY A 118 18.19 -7.79 -2.11
CA GLY A 118 19.21 -7.84 -3.13
C GLY A 118 18.68 -7.72 -4.56
N ALA A 119 17.36 -7.78 -4.79
CA ALA A 119 16.80 -7.79 -6.14
C ALA A 119 17.14 -6.50 -6.90
N PRO A 120 17.59 -6.57 -8.15
CA PRO A 120 17.88 -5.38 -8.94
C PRO A 120 16.60 -4.60 -9.23
N VAL A 121 16.71 -3.27 -9.37
CA VAL A 121 15.55 -2.37 -9.55
C VAL A 121 14.64 -2.79 -10.72
N TRP A 122 15.17 -3.32 -11.81
CA TRP A 122 14.36 -3.75 -12.95
C TRP A 122 13.43 -4.93 -12.60
N GLU A 123 13.86 -5.85 -11.72
CA GLU A 123 13.00 -6.93 -11.22
C GLU A 123 11.87 -6.38 -10.36
N VAL A 124 12.18 -5.37 -9.53
CA VAL A 124 11.18 -4.67 -8.72
C VAL A 124 10.13 -4.01 -9.63
N ALA A 125 10.57 -3.30 -10.67
CA ALA A 125 9.68 -2.68 -11.65
C ALA A 125 8.79 -3.71 -12.34
N LEU A 126 9.38 -4.81 -12.82
CA LEU A 126 8.66 -5.90 -13.47
C LEU A 126 7.62 -6.53 -12.53
N ALA A 127 7.97 -6.75 -11.25
CA ALA A 127 7.06 -7.31 -10.25
C ALA A 127 5.88 -6.37 -9.97
N LEU A 128 6.12 -5.06 -9.80
CA LEU A 128 5.05 -4.07 -9.60
C LEU A 128 4.05 -4.08 -10.76
N LEU A 129 4.56 -4.09 -12.01
CA LEU A 129 3.73 -4.14 -13.22
C LEU A 129 2.97 -5.46 -13.35
N ARG A 130 3.66 -6.60 -13.20
CA ARG A 130 3.08 -7.94 -13.32
C ARG A 130 1.94 -8.15 -12.33
N HIS A 131 2.14 -7.77 -11.07
CA HIS A 131 1.13 -7.93 -10.03
C HIS A 131 0.11 -6.79 -10.00
N ARG A 132 0.29 -5.75 -10.83
CA ARG A 132 -0.56 -4.56 -10.89
C ARG A 132 -0.70 -3.89 -9.52
N VAL A 133 0.39 -3.81 -8.76
CA VAL A 133 0.43 -3.21 -7.41
C VAL A 133 1.36 -2.00 -7.39
N ASN A 134 1.07 -1.06 -6.50
CA ASN A 134 1.84 0.20 -6.40
C ASN A 134 3.01 0.12 -5.41
N SER A 135 3.10 -0.97 -4.64
CA SER A 135 4.17 -1.22 -3.70
C SER A 135 4.33 -2.71 -3.39
N LEU A 136 5.57 -3.08 -3.07
CA LEU A 136 6.00 -4.43 -2.69
C LEU A 136 6.78 -4.36 -1.36
N PRO A 137 6.48 -5.23 -0.40
CA PRO A 137 7.37 -5.48 0.72
C PRO A 137 8.70 -6.06 0.21
N VAL A 138 9.78 -5.56 0.80
CA VAL A 138 11.15 -6.01 0.55
C VAL A 138 11.56 -6.91 1.72
N MET A 139 12.00 -8.13 1.39
CA MET A 139 12.39 -9.13 2.37
C MET A 139 13.92 -9.21 2.44
N GLN A 140 14.47 -9.26 3.65
CA GLN A 140 15.89 -9.51 3.90
C GLN A 140 16.02 -10.67 4.88
N SER A 141 16.70 -11.74 4.49
CA SER A 141 16.88 -12.93 5.32
C SER A 141 15.55 -13.48 5.87
N GLY A 142 14.50 -13.49 5.02
CA GLY A 142 13.16 -13.96 5.37
C GLY A 142 12.34 -13.00 6.24
N LYS A 143 12.82 -11.78 6.52
CA LYS A 143 12.10 -10.79 7.34
C LYS A 143 11.77 -9.52 6.53
N PRO A 144 10.63 -8.86 6.79
CA PRO A 144 10.31 -7.58 6.16
C PRO A 144 11.33 -6.50 6.57
N ALA A 145 12.04 -5.95 5.59
CA ALA A 145 13.06 -4.90 5.79
C ALA A 145 12.56 -3.51 5.39
N GLY A 146 11.66 -3.44 4.42
CA GLY A 146 11.08 -2.19 3.95
C GLY A 146 9.99 -2.39 2.91
N ILE A 147 9.56 -1.30 2.29
CA ILE A 147 8.58 -1.29 1.22
C ILE A 147 9.13 -0.42 0.09
N VAL A 148 9.11 -0.96 -1.12
CA VAL A 148 9.42 -0.21 -2.34
C VAL A 148 8.14 0.12 -3.08
N ARG A 149 8.05 1.35 -3.58
CA ARG A 149 6.88 1.93 -4.25
C ARG A 149 7.23 2.30 -5.69
N VAL A 150 6.20 2.43 -6.52
CA VAL A 150 6.37 2.95 -7.91
C VAL A 150 7.07 4.31 -7.92
N ILE A 151 6.79 5.17 -6.94
CA ILE A 151 7.44 6.49 -6.85
C ILE A 151 8.94 6.39 -6.55
N ASP A 152 9.38 5.39 -5.77
CA ASP A 152 10.79 5.22 -5.43
C ASP A 152 11.59 4.84 -6.68
N ILE A 153 11.00 4.07 -7.60
CA ILE A 153 11.57 3.79 -8.92
C ILE A 153 11.55 5.04 -9.79
N PHE A 154 10.45 5.81 -9.76
CA PHE A 154 10.33 7.03 -10.56
C PHE A 154 11.38 8.07 -10.20
N THR A 155 11.69 8.23 -8.91
CA THR A 155 12.68 9.19 -8.41
C THR A 155 14.11 8.87 -8.84
N ILE A 156 14.43 7.62 -9.19
CA ILE A 156 15.78 7.24 -9.65
C ILE A 156 15.83 7.00 -11.16
N MET A 157 14.74 7.31 -11.89
CA MET A 157 14.62 6.92 -13.30
C MET A 157 15.50 7.79 -14.22
N ASP A 158 15.77 9.04 -13.83
CA ASP A 158 16.68 9.96 -14.52
C ASP A 158 18.13 9.47 -14.50
N GLU A 159 18.53 8.73 -13.46
CA GLU A 159 19.86 8.08 -13.37
C GLU A 159 20.13 7.04 -14.48
N TYR A 160 19.12 6.65 -15.27
CA TYR A 160 19.28 5.72 -16.40
C TYR A 160 19.48 6.42 -17.75
N PHE A 161 19.32 7.74 -17.81
CA PHE A 161 19.41 8.53 -19.06
C PHE A 161 20.73 9.31 -19.20
N PHE A 162 21.63 9.22 -18.22
CA PHE A 162 22.96 9.85 -18.19
C PHE A 162 24.05 8.82 -17.88
#